data_AF-A0AAD5G8G8-F1
#
_entry.id   AF-A0AAD5G8G8-F1
#
_cell.length_a   1.000
_cell.length_b   1.000
_cell.length_c   1.000
_cell.angle_alpha   90.00
_cell.angle_beta   90.00
_cell.angle_gamma   90.00
#
_symmetry.space_group_name_H-M   'P 1'
#
loop_
_entity.id
_entity.type
_entity.pdbx_description
1 polymer ?
#
loop_
_entity_poly.entity_id
_entity_poly.type
_entity_poly.pdbx_seq_one_letter_code
_entity_poly.pdbx_strand_id
1 'polypeptide(L)'
;MNICPMEFNEHIPCHDPSYVKELSPTLDHSRREDFERHCPPLERRLFCLIPPPDDYKVSIRWPASRDYVWRSNVNHSRLSEVKGGQNWVHEKGQLWWFPGGGTHFKHGASEYIQRLGNMITNETGDLRSAGVYQVLDVGCGVASFSAYLSPLNITTMSFAPKDGHENQIQFALERGIGAMISALATKQLPFPSNSFEMVHCSRCRVDWHENDGILLKEINRLLRSNGYFIYSAPPAYRKDKDYPVIWDKLMNITSRICWKLIARKVQTAIWIKEVDAACLQQKAEQNLINICDSADDNNNNNKPSWKIPLKNCVTLGAAGADSQKLPPIPQRFSVYSESLNNIGMTQEKFLTDTLYWQDQVHEYWRLMNVNESAIRNIMDMNALYGGFAAALSTWPVWVMNVVPATTNDTLSAIYERGLIGAFHDW
;
A
#
# COMPACT_ATOMS: atom_id res chain seq x y z
N MET A 1 34.45 -1.85 -7.28
CA MET A 1 33.10 -2.29 -6.85
C MET A 1 32.90 -3.67 -7.41
N ASN A 2 32.64 -4.69 -6.57
CA ASN A 2 32.35 -6.04 -7.07
C ASN A 2 30.95 -6.04 -7.69
N ILE A 3 30.82 -6.48 -8.93
CA ILE A 3 29.55 -6.59 -9.64
C ILE A 3 29.13 -8.06 -9.62
N CYS A 4 27.86 -8.34 -9.30
CA CYS A 4 27.34 -9.69 -9.29
C CYS A 4 27.21 -10.23 -10.73
N PRO A 5 27.27 -11.54 -10.96
CA PRO A 5 26.94 -12.13 -12.26
C PRO A 5 25.54 -11.72 -12.76
N MET A 6 25.36 -11.64 -14.09
CA MET A 6 24.10 -11.20 -14.72
C MET A 6 22.88 -12.05 -14.36
N GLU A 7 23.07 -13.30 -13.95
CA GLU A 7 21.99 -14.17 -13.46
C GLU A 7 21.29 -13.62 -12.21
N PHE A 8 21.93 -12.70 -11.48
CA PHE A 8 21.35 -12.04 -10.30
C PHE A 8 20.60 -10.75 -10.62
N ASN A 9 20.44 -10.36 -11.90
CA ASN A 9 19.74 -9.12 -12.29
C ASN A 9 18.31 -9.00 -11.68
N GLU A 10 17.61 -10.13 -11.52
CA GLU A 10 16.27 -10.20 -10.91
C GLU A 10 16.29 -10.62 -9.42
N HIS A 11 17.46 -10.58 -8.79
CA HIS A 11 17.64 -10.99 -7.40
C HIS A 11 16.99 -10.00 -6.44
N ILE A 12 16.11 -10.51 -5.59
CA ILE A 12 15.48 -9.75 -4.51
C ILE A 12 15.91 -10.41 -3.20
N PRO A 13 16.78 -9.78 -2.39
CA PRO A 13 17.52 -10.44 -1.32
C PRO A 13 16.68 -11.26 -0.33
N CYS A 14 15.48 -10.80 0.01
CA CYS A 14 14.61 -11.48 0.98
C CYS A 14 13.35 -12.11 0.37
N HIS A 15 13.34 -12.27 -0.95
CA HIS A 15 12.32 -12.99 -1.71
C HIS A 15 13.01 -13.86 -2.77
N ASP A 16 14.11 -14.49 -2.39
CA ASP A 16 14.81 -15.47 -3.22
C ASP A 16 14.00 -16.79 -3.25
N PRO A 17 13.48 -17.21 -4.42
CA PRO A 17 12.68 -18.44 -4.52
C PRO A 17 13.45 -19.70 -4.09
N SER A 18 14.77 -19.73 -4.31
CA SER A 18 15.61 -20.88 -3.92
C SER A 18 15.67 -21.00 -2.41
N TYR A 19 15.97 -19.90 -1.71
CA TYR A 19 15.98 -19.88 -0.25
C TYR A 19 14.59 -20.14 0.37
N VAL A 20 13.52 -19.53 -0.17
CA VAL A 20 12.15 -19.80 0.30
C VAL A 20 11.78 -21.27 0.13
N LYS A 21 12.21 -21.92 -0.95
CA LYS A 21 11.99 -23.35 -1.17
C LYS A 21 12.72 -24.22 -0.13
N GLU A 22 13.90 -23.84 0.33
CA GLU A 22 14.60 -24.52 1.43
C GLU A 22 13.82 -24.40 2.75
N LEU A 23 13.21 -23.24 3.01
CA LEU A 23 12.38 -23.01 4.20
C LEU A 23 10.99 -23.65 4.11
N SER A 24 10.54 -24.03 2.91
CA SER A 24 9.20 -24.57 2.66
C SER A 24 8.68 -25.61 3.68
N PRO A 25 9.49 -26.56 4.19
CA PRO A 25 9.03 -27.53 5.20
C PRO A 25 8.63 -26.91 6.55
N THR A 26 9.13 -25.72 6.88
CA THR A 26 8.86 -25.02 8.16
C THR A 26 7.82 -23.92 8.03
N LEU A 27 7.43 -23.55 6.81
CA LEU A 27 6.49 -22.47 6.53
C LEU A 27 5.05 -22.97 6.53
N ASP A 28 4.14 -22.16 7.07
CA ASP A 28 2.72 -22.42 6.97
C ASP A 28 2.15 -21.95 5.62
N HIS A 29 2.08 -22.87 4.66
CA HIS A 29 1.51 -22.65 3.34
C HIS A 29 0.01 -22.34 3.37
N SER A 30 -0.73 -22.80 4.40
CA SER A 30 -2.15 -22.47 4.55
C SER A 30 -2.35 -21.00 4.91
N ARG A 31 -1.34 -20.42 5.56
CA ARG A 31 -1.26 -19.00 5.93
C ARG A 31 -0.45 -18.17 4.93
N ARG A 32 0.02 -18.78 3.84
CA ARG A 32 0.77 -18.13 2.75
C ARG A 32 2.09 -17.50 3.21
N GLU A 33 2.73 -18.10 4.21
CA GLU A 33 4.02 -17.63 4.74
C GLU A 33 5.14 -17.66 3.69
N ASP A 34 5.02 -18.48 2.65
CA ASP A 34 5.94 -18.56 1.51
C ASP A 34 6.05 -17.24 0.72
N PHE A 35 5.04 -16.37 0.79
CA PHE A 35 5.07 -15.06 0.16
C PHE A 35 5.67 -13.95 1.04
N GLU A 36 5.92 -14.23 2.32
CA GLU A 36 6.53 -13.26 3.22
C GLU A 36 8.02 -13.03 2.93
N ARG A 37 8.56 -11.98 3.55
CA ARG A 37 9.98 -11.66 3.53
C ARG A 37 10.78 -12.70 4.32
N HIS A 38 11.65 -13.43 3.63
CA HIS A 38 12.59 -14.41 4.21
C HIS A 38 14.01 -14.10 3.75
N CYS A 39 14.80 -13.49 4.63
CA CYS A 39 16.17 -13.12 4.29
C CYS A 39 17.15 -14.25 4.62
N PRO A 40 18.08 -14.59 3.72
CA PRO A 40 19.14 -15.52 4.02
C PRO A 40 20.05 -14.98 5.13
N PRO A 41 20.76 -15.88 5.85
CA PRO A 41 21.76 -15.49 6.84
C PRO A 41 22.90 -14.73 6.16
N LEU A 42 23.66 -13.93 6.94
CA LEU A 42 24.62 -12.95 6.41
C LEU A 42 25.66 -13.60 5.47
N GLU A 43 26.07 -14.82 5.76
CA GLU A 43 27.09 -15.57 5.01
C GLU A 43 26.62 -15.98 3.61
N ARG A 44 25.30 -16.00 3.37
CA ARG A 44 24.67 -16.32 2.08
C ARG A 44 24.21 -15.07 1.33
N ARG A 45 24.35 -13.88 1.91
CA ARG A 45 23.96 -12.63 1.25
C ARG A 45 25.02 -12.23 0.23
N LEU A 46 24.57 -11.74 -0.92
CA LEU A 46 25.47 -11.21 -1.95
C LEU A 46 26.12 -9.92 -1.44
N PHE A 47 27.45 -9.84 -1.56
CA PHE A 47 28.23 -8.63 -1.28
C PHE A 47 28.82 -8.05 -2.57
N CYS A 48 27.92 -7.75 -3.51
CA CYS A 48 28.22 -7.16 -4.81
C CYS A 48 27.05 -6.30 -5.29
N LEU A 49 27.32 -5.38 -6.22
CA LEU A 49 26.30 -4.59 -6.89
C LEU A 49 25.59 -5.47 -7.92
N ILE A 50 24.26 -5.56 -7.82
CA ILE A 50 23.43 -6.22 -8.83
C ILE A 50 23.49 -5.37 -10.12
N PRO A 51 23.96 -5.92 -11.25
CA PRO A 51 23.99 -5.17 -12.50
C PRO A 51 22.56 -4.99 -13.04
N PRO A 52 22.28 -3.85 -13.71
CA PRO A 52 21.05 -3.73 -14.50
C PRO A 52 21.11 -4.65 -15.74
N PRO A 53 19.99 -4.85 -16.46
CA PRO A 53 20.01 -5.50 -17.77
C PRO A 53 21.02 -4.87 -18.75
N ASP A 54 21.63 -5.68 -19.62
CA ASP A 54 22.67 -5.24 -20.57
C ASP A 54 22.21 -4.09 -21.48
N ASP A 55 20.92 -4.06 -21.82
CA ASP A 55 20.28 -3.06 -22.68
C ASP A 55 19.36 -2.10 -21.89
N TYR A 56 19.58 -1.99 -20.57
CA TYR A 56 18.85 -1.06 -19.72
C TYR A 56 18.97 0.37 -20.23
N LYS A 57 17.83 1.07 -20.26
CA LYS A 57 17.71 2.45 -20.69
C LYS A 57 17.27 3.31 -19.52
N VAL A 58 17.72 4.55 -19.50
CA VAL A 58 17.16 5.56 -18.60
C VAL A 58 15.64 5.59 -18.75
N SER A 59 14.91 5.47 -17.63
CA SER A 59 13.45 5.42 -17.64
C SER A 59 12.85 6.64 -18.33
N ILE A 60 11.71 6.42 -18.98
CA ILE A 60 10.95 7.48 -19.64
C ILE A 60 10.60 8.56 -18.60
N ARG A 61 10.66 9.84 -18.99
CA ARG A 61 10.36 10.93 -18.06
C ARG A 61 8.87 10.96 -17.71
N TRP A 62 8.56 11.31 -16.47
CA TRP A 62 7.19 11.56 -16.04
C TRP A 62 6.62 12.78 -16.80
N PRO A 63 5.33 12.78 -17.21
CA PRO A 63 4.29 11.77 -16.94
C PRO A 63 4.21 10.64 -17.97
N ALA A 64 5.01 10.66 -19.04
CA ALA A 64 4.94 9.65 -20.10
C ALA A 64 5.26 8.23 -19.60
N SER A 65 6.13 8.09 -18.59
CA SER A 65 6.42 6.81 -17.95
C SER A 65 5.20 6.13 -17.34
N ARG A 66 4.16 6.87 -16.98
CA ARG A 66 2.90 6.29 -16.49
C ARG A 66 2.35 5.24 -17.45
N ASP A 67 2.45 5.51 -18.76
CA ASP A 67 1.82 4.69 -19.80
C ASP A 67 2.84 3.92 -20.65
N TYR A 68 4.13 4.25 -20.55
CA TYR A 68 5.17 3.68 -21.40
C TYR A 68 6.43 3.32 -20.60
N VAL A 69 6.93 2.11 -20.79
CA VAL A 69 8.21 1.63 -20.22
C VAL A 69 9.04 0.98 -21.32
N TRP A 70 10.37 1.05 -21.23
CA TRP A 70 11.25 0.33 -22.16
C TRP A 70 11.13 -1.17 -21.97
N ARG A 71 10.99 -1.94 -23.06
CA ARG A 71 10.95 -3.41 -22.95
C ARG A 71 12.25 -4.01 -22.42
N SER A 72 13.38 -3.38 -22.74
CA SER A 72 14.70 -3.76 -22.25
C SER A 72 14.86 -3.62 -20.74
N ASN A 73 14.14 -2.68 -20.11
CA ASN A 73 14.21 -2.48 -18.66
C ASN A 73 13.46 -3.56 -17.88
N VAL A 74 12.46 -4.20 -18.50
CA VAL A 74 11.62 -5.23 -17.88
C VAL A 74 11.29 -6.27 -18.94
N ASN A 75 12.21 -7.21 -19.17
CA ASN A 75 12.11 -8.18 -20.25
C ASN A 75 11.23 -9.40 -19.89
N HIS A 76 9.95 -9.13 -19.71
CA HIS A 76 8.93 -10.07 -19.21
C HIS A 76 7.78 -10.21 -20.21
N SER A 77 8.06 -10.82 -21.38
CA SER A 77 7.07 -10.96 -22.45
C SER A 77 5.89 -11.87 -22.07
N ARG A 78 6.13 -12.89 -21.23
CA ARG A 78 5.12 -13.83 -20.75
C ARG A 78 3.96 -13.14 -20.03
N LEU A 79 4.22 -12.05 -19.30
CA LEU A 79 3.14 -11.28 -18.67
C LEU A 79 2.14 -10.74 -19.70
N SER A 80 2.63 -10.22 -20.83
CA SER A 80 1.78 -9.69 -21.91
C SER A 80 0.96 -10.78 -22.61
N GLU A 81 1.53 -11.97 -22.79
CA GLU A 81 0.83 -13.12 -23.36
C GLU A 81 -0.31 -13.61 -22.45
N VAL A 82 -0.04 -13.73 -21.14
CA VAL A 82 -1.00 -14.26 -20.15
C VAL A 82 -2.05 -13.21 -19.75
N LYS A 83 -1.71 -11.91 -19.79
CA LYS A 83 -2.58 -10.82 -19.30
C LYS A 83 -3.05 -9.84 -20.39
N GLY A 84 -2.67 -10.04 -21.65
CA GLY A 84 -3.06 -9.18 -22.77
C GLY A 84 -4.57 -9.02 -22.93
N GLY A 85 -5.35 -10.09 -22.72
CA GLY A 85 -6.82 -10.04 -22.76
C GLY A 85 -7.49 -9.26 -21.63
N GLN A 86 -6.72 -8.74 -20.67
CA GLN A 86 -7.18 -7.87 -19.59
C GLN A 86 -6.74 -6.41 -19.79
N ASN A 87 -6.04 -6.12 -20.90
CA ASN A 87 -5.46 -4.81 -21.22
C ASN A 87 -4.53 -4.29 -20.11
N TRP A 88 -3.76 -5.17 -19.47
CA TRP A 88 -2.79 -4.74 -18.44
C TRP A 88 -1.59 -4.06 -19.08
N VAL A 89 -1.03 -4.70 -20.11
CA VAL A 89 0.17 -4.28 -20.81
C VAL A 89 0.14 -4.85 -22.23
N HIS A 90 0.66 -4.09 -23.20
CA HIS A 90 0.81 -4.51 -24.60
C HIS A 90 2.20 -4.16 -25.11
N GLU A 91 2.70 -4.96 -26.05
CA GLU A 91 3.89 -4.60 -26.83
C GLU A 91 3.59 -3.45 -27.78
N LYS A 92 4.50 -2.47 -27.85
CA LYS A 92 4.45 -1.35 -28.79
C LYS A 92 5.87 -0.98 -29.24
N GLY A 93 6.39 -1.68 -30.24
CA GLY A 93 7.74 -1.45 -30.74
C GLY A 93 8.77 -1.73 -29.64
N GLN A 94 9.62 -0.76 -29.27
CA GLN A 94 10.59 -0.92 -28.16
C GLN A 94 10.00 -0.67 -26.76
N LEU A 95 8.68 -0.43 -26.67
CA LEU A 95 8.00 -0.05 -25.44
C LEU A 95 6.96 -1.09 -25.00
N TRP A 96 6.78 -1.19 -23.70
CA TRP A 96 5.56 -1.65 -23.06
C TRP A 96 4.58 -0.49 -22.99
N TRP A 97 3.32 -0.74 -23.38
CA TRP A 97 2.23 0.23 -23.29
C TRP A 97 1.19 -0.24 -22.27
N PHE A 98 0.82 0.66 -21.34
CA PHE A 98 -0.15 0.41 -20.27
C PHE A 98 -1.42 1.23 -20.51
N PRO A 99 -2.49 0.65 -21.06
CA PRO A 99 -3.72 1.37 -21.39
C PRO A 99 -4.61 1.62 -20.15
N GLY A 100 -4.14 1.28 -18.95
CA GLY A 100 -4.91 1.42 -17.72
C GLY A 100 -5.94 0.32 -17.49
N GLY A 101 -5.89 -0.79 -18.22
CA GLY A 101 -6.79 -1.92 -18.03
C GLY A 101 -6.48 -2.74 -16.79
N GLY A 102 -7.46 -3.56 -16.40
CA GLY A 102 -7.46 -4.43 -15.23
C GLY A 102 -8.43 -5.60 -15.42
N THR A 103 -8.36 -6.65 -14.59
CA THR A 103 -9.33 -7.76 -14.67
C THR A 103 -10.77 -7.24 -14.63
N HIS A 104 -11.08 -6.37 -13.66
CA HIS A 104 -12.43 -5.83 -13.43
C HIS A 104 -12.60 -4.41 -14.02
N PHE A 105 -11.67 -3.94 -14.83
CA PHE A 105 -11.75 -2.63 -15.50
C PHE A 105 -11.02 -2.68 -16.84
N LYS A 106 -11.39 -3.66 -17.66
CA LYS A 106 -10.76 -3.93 -18.97
C LYS A 106 -10.82 -2.74 -19.93
N HIS A 107 -11.83 -1.89 -19.79
CA HIS A 107 -12.05 -0.69 -20.60
C HIS A 107 -11.38 0.57 -20.04
N GLY A 108 -10.60 0.44 -18.96
CA GLY A 108 -9.79 1.52 -18.40
C GLY A 108 -10.11 1.80 -16.92
N ALA A 109 -9.08 2.18 -16.18
CA ALA A 109 -9.18 2.50 -14.75
C ALA A 109 -10.01 3.76 -14.47
N SER A 110 -10.05 4.74 -15.39
CA SER A 110 -10.81 6.00 -15.19
C SER A 110 -12.30 5.77 -14.96
N GLU A 111 -12.95 4.95 -15.80
CA GLU A 111 -14.38 4.64 -15.68
C GLU A 111 -14.66 3.88 -14.36
N TYR A 112 -13.75 2.99 -13.98
CA TYR A 112 -13.85 2.26 -12.72
C TYR A 112 -13.71 3.19 -11.51
N ILE A 113 -12.72 4.08 -11.49
CA ILE A 113 -12.51 5.07 -10.43
C ILE A 113 -13.74 5.99 -10.30
N GLN A 114 -14.27 6.48 -11.42
CA GLN A 114 -15.49 7.29 -11.44
C GLN A 114 -16.68 6.51 -10.85
N ARG A 115 -16.86 5.24 -11.24
CA ARG A 115 -17.90 4.38 -10.69
C ARG A 115 -17.75 4.17 -9.18
N LEU A 116 -16.53 4.00 -8.67
CA LEU A 116 -16.29 3.92 -7.22
C LEU A 116 -16.72 5.20 -6.51
N GLY A 117 -16.36 6.37 -7.05
CA GLY A 117 -16.82 7.67 -6.56
C GLY A 117 -18.35 7.73 -6.48
N ASN A 118 -19.02 7.45 -7.59
CA ASN A 118 -20.48 7.45 -7.67
C ASN A 118 -21.14 6.46 -6.69
N MET A 119 -20.55 5.28 -6.50
CA MET A 119 -21.05 4.28 -5.56
C MET A 119 -20.96 4.75 -4.10
N ILE A 120 -19.90 5.49 -3.76
CA ILE A 120 -19.67 5.98 -2.39
C ILE A 120 -20.52 7.23 -2.10
N THR A 121 -20.60 8.15 -3.06
CA THR A 121 -21.26 9.46 -2.90
C THR A 121 -22.75 9.44 -3.30
N ASN A 122 -23.28 8.28 -3.69
CA ASN A 122 -24.60 8.15 -4.29
C ASN A 122 -24.79 9.11 -5.49
N GLU A 123 -23.81 9.08 -6.41
CA GLU A 123 -23.77 9.84 -7.67
C GLU A 123 -23.58 11.36 -7.52
N THR A 124 -23.34 11.86 -6.30
CA THR A 124 -23.17 13.30 -6.03
C THR A 124 -21.73 13.81 -6.18
N GLY A 125 -20.75 12.92 -6.36
CA GLY A 125 -19.34 13.30 -6.49
C GLY A 125 -18.39 12.13 -6.73
N ASP A 126 -17.09 12.43 -6.64
CA ASP A 126 -16.00 11.49 -6.87
C ASP A 126 -15.35 10.98 -5.57
N LEU A 127 -14.23 10.25 -5.69
CA LEU A 127 -13.47 9.76 -4.53
C LEU A 127 -12.94 10.90 -3.65
N ARG A 128 -12.61 12.06 -4.23
CA ARG A 128 -12.13 13.23 -3.49
C ARG A 128 -13.24 13.85 -2.66
N SER A 129 -14.42 13.95 -3.24
CA SER A 129 -15.64 14.40 -2.57
C SER A 129 -16.03 13.47 -1.42
N ALA A 130 -15.72 12.17 -1.54
CA ALA A 130 -15.85 11.18 -0.47
C ALA A 130 -14.74 11.25 0.60
N GLY A 131 -13.79 12.18 0.50
CA GLY A 131 -12.71 12.35 1.48
C GLY A 131 -11.55 11.35 1.33
N VAL A 132 -11.35 10.77 0.14
CA VAL A 132 -10.27 9.81 -0.09
C VAL A 132 -9.01 10.53 -0.60
N TYR A 133 -7.93 10.41 0.17
CA TYR A 133 -6.64 11.05 -0.14
C TYR A 133 -5.48 10.04 -0.20
N GLN A 134 -5.53 8.98 0.60
CA GLN A 134 -4.55 7.91 0.66
C GLN A 134 -5.21 6.55 0.47
N VAL A 135 -4.67 5.76 -0.45
CA VAL A 135 -5.20 4.45 -0.81
C VAL A 135 -4.15 3.37 -0.70
N LEU A 136 -4.51 2.25 -0.09
CA LEU A 136 -3.72 1.02 -0.14
C LEU A 136 -4.29 0.10 -1.24
N ASP A 137 -3.50 -0.16 -2.28
CA ASP A 137 -3.88 -1.04 -3.40
C ASP A 137 -3.29 -2.45 -3.19
N VAL A 138 -4.14 -3.39 -2.77
CA VAL A 138 -3.78 -4.75 -2.39
C VAL A 138 -3.79 -5.67 -3.62
N GLY A 139 -2.70 -6.41 -3.81
CA GLY A 139 -2.54 -7.31 -4.96
C GLY A 139 -2.45 -6.54 -6.28
N CYS A 140 -1.88 -5.34 -6.23
CA CYS A 140 -1.68 -4.51 -7.41
C CYS A 140 -0.71 -5.23 -8.36
N GLY A 141 -1.12 -5.51 -9.60
CA GLY A 141 -0.19 -6.08 -10.57
C GLY A 141 0.80 -5.00 -11.03
N VAL A 142 0.55 -4.48 -12.22
CA VAL A 142 1.32 -3.35 -12.77
C VAL A 142 0.92 -1.99 -12.17
N ALA A 143 0.13 -1.96 -11.09
CA ALA A 143 -0.40 -0.77 -10.42
C ALA A 143 -1.25 0.18 -11.31
N SER A 144 -2.04 -0.36 -12.25
CA SER A 144 -2.92 0.44 -13.13
C SER A 144 -3.94 1.30 -12.37
N PHE A 145 -4.52 0.78 -11.29
CA PHE A 145 -5.49 1.56 -10.48
C PHE A 145 -4.80 2.78 -9.86
N SER A 146 -3.68 2.56 -9.18
CA SER A 146 -2.83 3.61 -8.60
C SER A 146 -2.37 4.65 -9.61
N ALA A 147 -1.95 4.22 -10.81
CA ALA A 147 -1.51 5.12 -11.88
C ALA A 147 -2.58 6.16 -12.27
N TYR A 148 -3.85 5.75 -12.25
CA TYR A 148 -4.99 6.57 -12.67
C TYR A 148 -5.66 7.33 -11.50
N LEU A 149 -5.23 7.07 -10.26
CA LEU A 149 -5.56 7.91 -9.09
C LEU A 149 -4.64 9.14 -8.98
N SER A 150 -3.43 9.08 -9.54
CA SER A 150 -2.46 10.19 -9.50
C SER A 150 -3.01 11.52 -10.07
N PRO A 151 -3.74 11.57 -11.20
CA PRO A 151 -4.35 12.81 -11.69
C PRO A 151 -5.41 13.42 -10.75
N LEU A 152 -5.91 12.66 -9.78
CA LEU A 152 -6.85 13.13 -8.75
C LEU A 152 -6.14 13.62 -7.48
N ASN A 153 -4.80 13.70 -7.49
CA ASN A 153 -3.98 13.99 -6.31
C ASN A 153 -4.27 13.04 -5.13
N ILE A 154 -4.55 11.78 -5.43
CA ILE A 154 -4.72 10.72 -4.46
C ILE A 154 -3.40 9.94 -4.38
N THR A 155 -2.79 9.93 -3.20
CA THR A 155 -1.56 9.20 -2.92
C THR A 155 -1.88 7.72 -2.75
N THR A 156 -1.08 6.85 -3.35
CA THR A 156 -1.34 5.41 -3.34
C THR A 156 -0.10 4.66 -2.92
N MET A 157 -0.28 3.71 -2.00
CA MET A 157 0.71 2.67 -1.76
C MET A 157 0.19 1.36 -2.33
N SER A 158 0.89 0.83 -3.33
CA SER A 158 0.49 -0.40 -4.00
C SER A 158 1.38 -1.55 -3.52
N PHE A 159 0.84 -2.73 -3.26
CA PHE A 159 1.71 -3.89 -3.01
C PHE A 159 1.15 -5.18 -3.57
N ALA A 160 2.07 -6.09 -3.88
CA ALA A 160 1.78 -7.46 -4.24
C ALA A 160 2.93 -8.36 -3.80
N PRO A 161 2.64 -9.64 -3.51
CA PRO A 161 3.69 -10.61 -3.25
C PRO A 161 4.48 -10.89 -4.52
N LYS A 162 5.72 -11.38 -4.38
CA LYS A 162 6.45 -11.97 -5.49
C LYS A 162 5.82 -13.33 -5.82
N ASP A 163 4.96 -13.37 -6.82
CA ASP A 163 4.30 -14.59 -7.27
C ASP A 163 4.93 -15.15 -8.56
N GLY A 164 4.40 -16.26 -9.06
CA GLY A 164 4.92 -16.91 -10.27
C GLY A 164 4.72 -16.13 -11.58
N HIS A 165 4.18 -14.90 -11.55
CA HIS A 165 3.92 -14.07 -12.74
C HIS A 165 4.94 -12.92 -12.90
N GLU A 166 6.22 -13.22 -12.64
CA GLU A 166 7.34 -12.27 -12.80
C GLU A 166 7.25 -11.04 -11.88
N ASN A 167 8.28 -10.19 -11.85
CA ASN A 167 8.38 -9.06 -10.91
C ASN A 167 7.42 -7.91 -11.30
N GLN A 168 6.11 -8.07 -11.09
CA GLN A 168 5.08 -7.07 -11.47
C GLN A 168 5.28 -5.70 -10.82
N ILE A 169 5.85 -5.67 -9.62
CA ILE A 169 6.22 -4.44 -8.92
C ILE A 169 7.28 -3.65 -9.68
N GLN A 170 8.20 -4.31 -10.41
CA GLN A 170 9.19 -3.64 -11.24
C GLN A 170 8.52 -2.79 -12.33
N PHE A 171 7.44 -3.28 -12.95
CA PHE A 171 6.67 -2.49 -13.91
C PHE A 171 6.08 -1.24 -13.25
N ALA A 172 5.52 -1.36 -12.04
CA ALA A 172 4.98 -0.19 -11.34
C ALA A 172 6.06 0.85 -11.04
N LEU A 173 7.24 0.41 -10.61
CA LEU A 173 8.38 1.28 -10.30
C LEU A 173 8.96 1.96 -11.54
N GLU A 174 9.16 1.25 -12.65
CA GLU A 174 9.61 1.82 -13.94
C GLU A 174 8.60 2.82 -14.51
N ARG A 175 7.31 2.64 -14.21
CA ARG A 175 6.25 3.61 -14.56
C ARG A 175 6.22 4.84 -13.66
N GLY A 176 6.98 4.86 -12.58
CA GLY A 176 7.00 5.96 -11.61
C GLY A 176 5.83 5.93 -10.61
N ILE A 177 5.31 4.75 -10.28
CA ILE A 177 4.17 4.53 -9.39
C ILE A 177 4.66 3.90 -8.07
N GLY A 178 4.16 4.43 -6.94
CA GLY A 178 4.48 3.92 -5.62
C GLY A 178 4.03 2.47 -5.42
N ALA A 179 5.01 1.57 -5.26
CA ALA A 179 4.75 0.16 -5.07
C ALA A 179 5.84 -0.54 -4.24
N MET A 180 5.49 -1.61 -3.52
CA MET A 180 6.46 -2.48 -2.84
C MET A 180 6.06 -3.94 -2.93
N ILE A 181 7.03 -4.83 -2.74
CA ILE A 181 6.75 -6.25 -2.52
C ILE A 181 6.32 -6.41 -1.07
N SER A 182 5.14 -7.01 -0.86
CA SER A 182 4.62 -7.35 0.47
C SER A 182 3.53 -8.40 0.33
N ALA A 183 3.23 -9.11 1.42
CA ALA A 183 2.20 -10.13 1.47
C ALA A 183 1.31 -9.96 2.71
N LEU A 184 0.05 -10.34 2.57
CA LEU A 184 -0.87 -10.51 3.69
C LEU A 184 -0.86 -11.99 4.08
N ALA A 185 -0.14 -12.34 5.14
CA ALA A 185 0.07 -13.72 5.57
C ALA A 185 -0.02 -13.89 7.10
N THR A 186 1.08 -13.87 7.85
CA THR A 186 1.10 -14.04 9.32
C THR A 186 1.58 -12.80 10.08
N LYS A 187 2.13 -11.80 9.39
CA LYS A 187 2.54 -10.52 9.98
C LYS A 187 1.61 -9.36 9.60
N GLN A 188 1.51 -8.38 10.49
CA GLN A 188 0.90 -7.08 10.19
C GLN A 188 1.67 -6.39 9.06
N LEU A 189 0.95 -5.64 8.22
CA LEU A 189 1.57 -4.77 7.23
C LEU A 189 2.35 -3.65 7.94
N PRO A 190 3.47 -3.18 7.36
CA PRO A 190 4.41 -2.27 8.01
C PRO A 190 3.94 -0.81 7.99
N PHE A 191 2.66 -0.61 8.27
CA PHE A 191 1.98 0.67 8.32
C PHE A 191 1.37 0.87 9.70
N PRO A 192 1.29 2.11 10.20
CA PRO A 192 0.59 2.42 11.44
C PRO A 192 -0.92 2.12 11.33
N SER A 193 -1.56 2.05 12.49
CA SER A 193 -3.03 2.05 12.52
C SER A 193 -3.59 3.36 11.94
N ASN A 194 -4.80 3.33 11.38
CA ASN A 194 -5.47 4.51 10.81
C ASN A 194 -4.63 5.22 9.72
N SER A 195 -4.01 4.47 8.82
CA SER A 195 -3.14 5.01 7.77
C SER A 195 -3.91 5.48 6.53
N PHE A 196 -4.93 4.73 6.10
CA PHE A 196 -5.56 4.91 4.77
C PHE A 196 -7.04 5.27 4.87
N GLU A 197 -7.53 6.16 4.01
CA GLU A 197 -8.97 6.42 3.86
C GLU A 197 -9.66 5.37 2.96
N MET A 198 -8.89 4.63 2.16
CA MET A 198 -9.41 3.52 1.36
C MET A 198 -8.42 2.36 1.25
N VAL A 199 -8.93 1.13 1.32
CA VAL A 199 -8.21 -0.09 0.92
C VAL A 199 -8.93 -0.71 -0.26
N HIS A 200 -8.19 -0.93 -1.34
CA HIS A 200 -8.72 -1.46 -2.60
C HIS A 200 -8.17 -2.86 -2.87
N CYS A 201 -9.06 -3.80 -3.18
CA CYS A 201 -8.73 -5.12 -3.70
C CYS A 201 -9.53 -5.38 -4.97
N SER A 202 -8.84 -5.57 -6.09
CA SER A 202 -9.45 -6.03 -7.35
C SER A 202 -8.80 -7.32 -7.82
N ARG A 203 -9.51 -8.44 -7.67
CA ARG A 203 -8.99 -9.79 -7.90
C ARG A 203 -7.64 -10.06 -7.19
N CYS A 204 -7.45 -9.51 -6.00
CA CYS A 204 -6.17 -9.51 -5.28
C CYS A 204 -5.70 -10.89 -4.77
N ARG A 205 -6.49 -11.96 -4.98
CA ARG A 205 -6.20 -13.34 -4.53
C ARG A 205 -5.95 -13.47 -3.03
N VAL A 206 -6.63 -12.64 -2.25
CA VAL A 206 -6.65 -12.71 -0.78
C VAL A 206 -7.98 -13.32 -0.34
N ASP A 207 -7.90 -14.38 0.46
CA ASP A 207 -9.06 -15.06 1.03
C ASP A 207 -9.49 -14.36 2.34
N TRP A 208 -10.12 -13.19 2.20
CA TRP A 208 -10.52 -12.32 3.32
C TRP A 208 -11.43 -12.97 4.38
N HIS A 209 -12.11 -14.06 4.02
CA HIS A 209 -13.07 -14.76 4.87
C HIS A 209 -12.44 -15.88 5.72
N GLU A 210 -11.22 -16.31 5.37
CA GLU A 210 -10.55 -17.41 6.03
C GLU A 210 -9.96 -16.99 7.39
N ASN A 211 -9.71 -17.97 8.25
CA ASN A 211 -9.08 -17.77 9.56
C ASN A 211 -9.80 -16.70 10.41
N ASP A 212 -11.14 -16.81 10.50
CA ASP A 212 -12.01 -15.89 11.23
C ASP A 212 -11.84 -14.42 10.81
N GLY A 213 -11.49 -14.19 9.54
CA GLY A 213 -11.34 -12.86 8.98
C GLY A 213 -10.16 -12.06 9.54
N ILE A 214 -9.11 -12.72 10.03
CA ILE A 214 -7.94 -12.05 10.60
C ILE A 214 -7.32 -11.00 9.65
N LEU A 215 -7.36 -11.23 8.34
CA LEU A 215 -6.88 -10.25 7.35
C LEU A 215 -7.81 -9.03 7.24
N LEU A 216 -9.13 -9.20 7.39
CA LEU A 216 -10.06 -8.07 7.50
C LEU A 216 -9.84 -7.27 8.79
N LYS A 217 -9.45 -7.93 9.88
CA LYS A 217 -9.08 -7.27 11.14
C LYS A 217 -7.79 -6.43 11.00
N GLU A 218 -6.83 -6.90 10.21
CA GLU A 218 -5.66 -6.09 9.82
C GLU A 218 -6.06 -4.88 8.96
N ILE A 219 -6.95 -5.05 7.98
CA ILE A 219 -7.47 -3.91 7.22
C ILE A 219 -8.26 -2.96 8.13
N ASN A 220 -8.98 -3.46 9.13
CA ASN A 220 -9.64 -2.62 10.12
C ASN A 220 -8.65 -1.79 10.94
N ARG A 221 -7.48 -2.35 11.28
CA ARG A 221 -6.38 -1.59 11.92
C ARG A 221 -5.88 -0.46 11.01
N LEU A 222 -5.70 -0.74 9.73
CA LEU A 222 -5.11 0.18 8.75
C LEU A 222 -6.07 1.27 8.24
N LEU A 223 -7.37 0.96 8.13
CA LEU A 223 -8.38 1.90 7.68
C LEU A 223 -8.64 2.96 8.76
N ARG A 224 -8.65 4.22 8.35
CA ARG A 224 -9.17 5.32 9.17
C ARG A 224 -10.66 5.12 9.44
N SER A 225 -11.12 5.73 10.52
CA SER A 225 -12.54 5.91 10.79
C SER A 225 -13.28 6.53 9.58
N ASN A 226 -14.44 5.97 9.23
CA ASN A 226 -15.20 6.27 8.00
C ASN A 226 -14.47 5.94 6.69
N GLY A 227 -13.37 5.19 6.74
CA GLY A 227 -12.66 4.70 5.56
C GLY A 227 -13.41 3.59 4.82
N TYR A 228 -13.01 3.36 3.57
CA TYR A 228 -13.70 2.46 2.65
C TYR A 228 -12.89 1.21 2.32
N PHE A 229 -13.53 0.05 2.39
CA PHE A 229 -12.98 -1.19 1.83
C PHE A 229 -13.68 -1.52 0.50
N ILE A 230 -12.90 -1.55 -0.58
CA ILE A 230 -13.38 -1.87 -1.93
C ILE A 230 -13.00 -3.30 -2.29
N TYR A 231 -13.99 -4.13 -2.59
CA TYR A 231 -13.80 -5.50 -3.01
C TYR A 231 -14.42 -5.76 -4.38
N SER A 232 -13.56 -5.86 -5.39
CA SER A 232 -13.95 -6.24 -6.75
C SER A 232 -13.44 -7.66 -7.02
N ALA A 233 -14.28 -8.66 -6.81
CA ALA A 233 -13.92 -10.07 -6.96
C ALA A 233 -15.16 -10.96 -7.18
N PRO A 234 -14.98 -12.19 -7.70
CA PRO A 234 -16.09 -13.11 -7.99
C PRO A 234 -17.16 -13.28 -6.89
N PRO A 235 -16.83 -13.40 -5.59
CA PRO A 235 -17.85 -13.50 -4.54
C PRO A 235 -18.81 -12.29 -4.47
N ALA A 236 -18.38 -11.11 -4.94
CA ALA A 236 -19.22 -9.92 -4.95
C ALA A 236 -20.36 -9.98 -5.98
N TYR A 237 -20.34 -10.86 -6.99
CA TYR A 237 -21.33 -10.83 -8.07
C TYR A 237 -21.71 -12.18 -8.69
N ARG A 238 -20.87 -13.20 -8.56
CA ARG A 238 -21.17 -14.54 -9.07
C ARG A 238 -22.07 -15.32 -8.11
N LYS A 239 -22.94 -16.14 -8.69
CA LYS A 239 -23.92 -16.97 -7.96
C LYS A 239 -23.64 -18.47 -8.06
N ASP A 240 -22.57 -18.86 -8.74
CA ASP A 240 -22.16 -20.24 -8.94
C ASP A 240 -20.97 -20.61 -8.04
N LYS A 241 -20.65 -21.92 -7.99
CA LYS A 241 -19.60 -22.48 -7.12
C LYS A 241 -19.86 -22.16 -5.64
N ASP A 242 -18.79 -21.99 -4.88
CA ASP A 242 -18.74 -21.61 -3.48
C ASP A 242 -18.82 -20.09 -3.25
N TYR A 243 -18.88 -19.28 -4.30
CA TYR A 243 -18.91 -17.82 -4.20
C TYR A 243 -20.05 -17.27 -3.31
N PRO A 244 -21.29 -17.81 -3.33
CA PRO A 244 -22.33 -17.41 -2.39
C PRO A 244 -21.95 -17.68 -0.92
N VAL A 245 -21.35 -18.84 -0.64
CA VAL A 245 -20.92 -19.21 0.73
C VAL A 245 -19.80 -18.29 1.21
N ILE A 246 -18.83 -17.99 0.34
CA ILE A 246 -17.76 -17.04 0.63
C ILE A 246 -18.34 -15.66 0.92
N TRP A 247 -19.30 -15.20 0.11
CA TRP A 247 -19.98 -13.93 0.32
C TRP A 247 -20.70 -13.87 1.68
N ASP A 248 -21.42 -14.92 2.07
CA ASP A 248 -22.11 -14.98 3.35
C ASP A 248 -21.14 -14.95 4.54
N LYS A 249 -20.01 -15.65 4.44
CA LYS A 249 -18.92 -15.56 5.43
C LYS A 249 -18.38 -14.12 5.55
N LEU A 250 -18.12 -13.45 4.41
CA LEU A 250 -17.65 -12.06 4.39
C LEU A 250 -18.66 -11.11 5.06
N MET A 251 -19.95 -11.26 4.75
CA MET A 251 -21.01 -10.45 5.36
C MET A 251 -21.11 -10.67 6.87
N ASN A 252 -20.98 -11.92 7.33
CA ASN A 252 -20.97 -12.25 8.74
C ASN A 252 -19.77 -11.61 9.46
N ILE A 253 -18.56 -11.78 8.93
CA ILE A 253 -17.34 -11.21 9.51
C ILE A 253 -17.39 -9.68 9.53
N THR A 254 -17.72 -9.05 8.40
CA THR A 254 -17.79 -7.57 8.29
C THR A 254 -18.83 -6.98 9.23
N SER A 255 -19.98 -7.63 9.40
CA SER A 255 -20.99 -7.24 10.40
C SER A 255 -20.50 -7.38 11.85
N ARG A 256 -19.71 -8.43 12.17
CA ARG A 256 -19.11 -8.61 13.50
C ARG A 256 -18.09 -7.52 13.84
N ILE A 257 -17.34 -7.04 12.86
CA ILE A 257 -16.40 -5.91 13.02
C ILE A 257 -17.08 -4.54 12.78
N CYS A 258 -18.41 -4.50 12.77
CA CYS A 258 -19.23 -3.28 12.66
C CYS A 258 -19.01 -2.46 11.38
N TRP A 259 -18.65 -3.13 10.29
CA TRP A 259 -18.63 -2.51 8.97
C TRP A 259 -19.99 -2.58 8.31
N LYS A 260 -20.32 -1.53 7.56
CA LYS A 260 -21.59 -1.44 6.83
C LYS A 260 -21.34 -1.53 5.33
N LEU A 261 -22.05 -2.44 4.67
CA LEU A 261 -22.07 -2.50 3.20
C LEU A 261 -22.91 -1.33 2.67
N ILE A 262 -22.28 -0.40 1.95
CA ILE A 262 -22.96 0.79 1.41
C ILE A 262 -23.30 0.67 -0.07
N ALA A 263 -22.57 -0.18 -0.81
CA ALA A 263 -22.84 -0.40 -2.21
C ALA A 263 -22.43 -1.81 -2.65
N ARG A 264 -23.23 -2.40 -3.53
CA ARG A 264 -22.90 -3.61 -4.28
C ARG A 264 -23.48 -3.47 -5.68
N LYS A 265 -22.65 -3.05 -6.64
CA LYS A 265 -23.06 -2.80 -8.03
C LYS A 265 -22.08 -3.48 -8.98
N VAL A 266 -22.60 -4.06 -10.05
CA VAL A 266 -21.82 -4.76 -11.09
C VAL A 266 -20.96 -5.88 -10.48
N GLN A 267 -19.66 -5.67 -10.31
CA GLN A 267 -18.68 -6.64 -9.83
C GLN A 267 -17.98 -6.20 -8.54
N THR A 268 -18.49 -5.15 -7.90
CA THR A 268 -17.83 -4.44 -6.81
C THR A 268 -18.76 -4.30 -5.61
N ALA A 269 -18.22 -4.59 -4.43
CA ALA A 269 -18.83 -4.29 -3.14
C ALA A 269 -17.98 -3.27 -2.38
N ILE A 270 -18.64 -2.38 -1.63
CA ILE A 270 -18.00 -1.33 -0.84
C ILE A 270 -18.57 -1.36 0.58
N TRP A 271 -17.67 -1.49 1.55
CA TRP A 271 -17.98 -1.30 2.96
C TRP A 271 -17.39 0.01 3.46
N ILE A 272 -18.05 0.59 4.46
CA ILE A 272 -17.52 1.69 5.27
C ILE A 272 -17.27 1.20 6.70
N LYS A 273 -16.12 1.59 7.26
CA LYS A 273 -15.78 1.40 8.69
C LYS A 273 -16.44 2.52 9.49
N GLU A 274 -17.69 2.35 9.91
CA GLU A 274 -18.39 3.35 10.73
C GLU A 274 -17.75 3.45 12.12
N VAL A 275 -17.80 4.65 12.72
CA VAL A 275 -17.32 4.88 14.09
C VAL A 275 -18.42 4.47 15.06
N ASP A 276 -18.50 3.17 15.35
CA ASP A 276 -19.48 2.61 16.29
C ASP A 276 -18.80 1.75 17.37
N ALA A 277 -18.24 2.43 18.38
CA ALA A 277 -17.64 1.77 19.53
C ALA A 277 -18.66 0.97 20.35
N ALA A 278 -19.94 1.40 20.36
CA ALA A 278 -21.00 0.68 21.05
C ALA A 278 -21.32 -0.66 20.36
N CYS A 279 -21.34 -0.68 19.02
CA CYS A 279 -21.44 -1.92 18.26
C CYS A 279 -20.27 -2.86 18.58
N LEU A 280 -19.01 -2.39 18.54
CA LEU A 280 -17.86 -3.25 18.84
C LEU A 280 -17.92 -3.82 20.26
N GLN A 281 -18.28 -2.99 21.23
CA GLN A 281 -18.46 -3.41 22.62
C GLN A 281 -19.56 -4.48 22.75
N GLN A 282 -20.72 -4.26 22.12
CA GLN A 282 -21.81 -5.23 22.11
C GLN A 282 -21.40 -6.56 21.46
N LYS A 283 -20.65 -6.52 20.35
CA LYS A 283 -20.16 -7.73 19.67
C LYS A 283 -19.14 -8.49 20.53
N ALA A 284 -18.31 -7.76 21.29
CA ALA A 284 -17.38 -8.37 22.24
C ALA A 284 -18.11 -9.08 23.39
N GLU A 285 -19.14 -8.46 23.97
CA GLU A 285 -19.98 -9.07 25.03
C GLU A 285 -20.70 -10.34 24.55
N GLN A 286 -21.02 -10.42 23.26
CA GLN A 286 -21.59 -11.61 22.62
C GLN A 286 -20.55 -12.67 22.24
N ASN A 287 -19.27 -12.47 22.57
CA ASN A 287 -18.15 -13.31 22.16
C ASN A 287 -18.05 -13.51 20.63
N LEU A 288 -18.49 -12.51 19.84
CA LEU A 288 -18.42 -12.54 18.39
C LEU A 288 -17.09 -11.97 17.84
N ILE A 289 -16.42 -11.12 18.63
CA ILE A 289 -15.10 -10.56 18.35
C ILE A 289 -14.28 -10.49 19.63
N ASN A 290 -12.96 -10.47 19.50
CA ASN A 290 -12.04 -10.15 20.59
C ASN A 290 -11.61 -8.69 20.50
N ILE A 291 -11.54 -8.00 21.64
CA ILE A 291 -10.92 -6.67 21.73
C ILE A 291 -9.43 -6.85 22.01
N CYS A 292 -8.59 -6.05 21.35
CA CYS A 292 -7.15 -6.08 21.62
C CYS A 292 -6.86 -5.47 23.01
N ASP A 293 -5.97 -6.10 23.77
CA ASP A 293 -5.63 -5.61 25.12
C ASP A 293 -5.02 -4.19 25.07
N SER A 294 -5.50 -3.29 25.92
CA SER A 294 -5.04 -1.88 25.97
C SER A 294 -3.63 -1.71 26.54
N ALA A 295 -3.16 -2.69 27.34
CA ALA A 295 -1.76 -2.82 27.73
C ALA A 295 -0.85 -3.04 26.52
N ASP A 296 -1.44 -3.41 25.38
CA ASP A 296 -0.74 -3.68 24.17
C ASP A 296 -0.45 -2.43 23.31
N ASP A 297 -1.03 -1.28 23.65
CA ASP A 297 -0.84 0.00 22.94
C ASP A 297 -0.20 1.12 23.80
N ASN A 298 -0.33 1.08 25.14
CA ASN A 298 0.00 2.25 25.99
C ASN A 298 1.22 2.13 26.92
N ASN A 299 2.05 1.08 26.84
CA ASN A 299 3.24 0.99 27.69
C ASN A 299 4.38 0.19 27.02
N ASN A 300 5.28 0.92 26.35
CA ASN A 300 6.74 0.73 26.32
C ASN A 300 7.34 1.18 24.98
N ASN A 301 8.34 2.07 25.04
CA ASN A 301 9.27 2.44 23.96
C ASN A 301 10.12 1.25 23.44
N ASN A 302 9.72 0.01 23.72
CA ASN A 302 10.43 -1.23 23.43
C ASN A 302 9.59 -2.21 22.58
N LYS A 303 8.45 -1.78 22.03
CA LYS A 303 7.67 -2.63 21.13
C LYS A 303 8.25 -2.64 19.73
N PRO A 304 8.34 -3.82 19.09
CA PRO A 304 8.80 -3.89 17.72
C PRO A 304 7.72 -3.28 16.82
N SER A 305 8.03 -2.21 16.08
CA SER A 305 7.16 -1.67 15.02
C SER A 305 7.23 -2.49 13.71
N TRP A 306 7.98 -3.60 13.72
CA TRP A 306 8.28 -4.43 12.56
C TRP A 306 8.09 -5.92 12.86
N LYS A 307 7.61 -6.69 11.87
CA LYS A 307 7.33 -8.14 11.98
C LYS A 307 6.39 -8.52 13.13
N ILE A 308 5.47 -7.63 13.50
CA ILE A 308 4.43 -7.91 14.48
C ILE A 308 3.52 -9.01 13.93
N PRO A 309 3.26 -10.11 14.65
CA PRO A 309 2.28 -11.11 14.25
C PRO A 309 0.88 -10.49 14.09
N LEU A 310 0.10 -11.00 13.14
CA LEU A 310 -1.29 -10.62 13.01
C LEU A 310 -2.05 -10.90 14.30
N LYS A 311 -2.91 -9.95 14.69
CA LYS A 311 -3.75 -10.07 15.87
C LYS A 311 -5.17 -10.41 15.44
N ASN A 312 -5.74 -11.46 16.04
CA ASN A 312 -7.14 -11.83 15.79
C ASN A 312 -8.11 -11.07 16.71
N CYS A 313 -7.97 -9.75 16.78
CA CYS A 313 -8.75 -8.85 17.63
C CYS A 313 -8.99 -7.51 16.92
N VAL A 314 -9.88 -6.69 17.47
CA VAL A 314 -10.18 -5.34 17.00
C VAL A 314 -9.86 -4.33 18.11
N THR A 315 -9.20 -3.23 17.77
CA THR A 315 -8.97 -2.13 18.72
C THR A 315 -10.23 -1.29 18.87
N LEU A 316 -10.60 -0.97 20.11
CA LEU A 316 -11.62 0.02 20.39
C LEU A 316 -11.03 1.40 20.08
N GLY A 317 -11.54 2.09 19.08
CA GLY A 317 -11.16 3.48 18.82
C GLY A 317 -11.46 4.33 20.07
N ALA A 318 -10.50 5.17 20.49
CA ALA A 318 -10.73 6.06 21.61
C ALA A 318 -11.91 7.00 21.29
N ALA A 319 -12.97 6.93 22.11
CA ALA A 319 -14.14 7.79 21.97
C ALA A 319 -13.68 9.26 21.99
N GLY A 320 -13.75 9.92 20.82
CA GLY A 320 -13.37 11.33 20.64
C GLY A 320 -12.03 11.59 19.94
N ALA A 321 -11.05 10.68 19.96
CA ALA A 321 -9.72 10.95 19.40
C ALA A 321 -9.66 10.81 17.86
N ASP A 322 -10.51 9.96 17.28
CA ASP A 322 -10.55 9.62 15.85
C ASP A 322 -11.54 10.50 15.05
N SER A 323 -12.00 11.61 15.65
CA SER A 323 -12.94 12.57 15.06
C SER A 323 -12.25 13.71 14.31
N GLN A 324 -10.92 13.79 14.33
CA GLN A 324 -10.19 14.84 13.62
C GLN A 324 -10.27 14.59 12.12
N LYS A 325 -11.19 15.29 11.47
CA LYS A 325 -11.24 15.42 10.02
C LYS A 325 -9.93 16.06 9.57
N LEU A 326 -9.07 15.26 8.96
CA LEU A 326 -7.78 15.72 8.46
C LEU A 326 -8.00 16.81 7.40
N PRO A 327 -7.12 17.84 7.36
CA PRO A 327 -7.18 18.84 6.31
C PRO A 327 -7.05 18.20 4.92
N PRO A 328 -7.66 18.80 3.89
CA PRO A 328 -7.42 18.36 2.52
C PRO A 328 -5.96 18.61 2.11
N ILE A 329 -5.47 17.82 1.15
CA ILE A 329 -4.20 18.09 0.46
C ILE A 329 -4.37 19.36 -0.40
N PRO A 330 -3.43 20.32 -0.38
CA PRO A 330 -2.07 20.23 0.17
C PRO A 330 -1.89 20.71 1.62
N GLN A 331 -2.91 21.29 2.25
CA GLN A 331 -2.80 21.86 3.60
C GLN A 331 -2.29 20.84 4.62
N ARG A 332 -2.70 19.58 4.46
CA ARG A 332 -2.31 18.46 5.33
C ARG A 332 -0.79 18.30 5.50
N PHE A 333 0.04 18.66 4.52
CA PHE A 333 1.50 18.50 4.60
C PHE A 333 2.16 19.37 5.67
N SER A 334 1.52 20.48 6.06
CA SER A 334 2.11 21.49 6.96
C SER A 334 1.26 21.75 8.21
N VAL A 335 0.16 21.02 8.40
CA VAL A 335 -0.69 21.15 9.58
C VAL A 335 -0.23 20.17 10.65
N TYR A 336 0.11 20.72 11.82
CA TYR A 336 0.38 19.94 13.00
C TYR A 336 -0.93 19.32 13.54
N SER A 337 -0.85 18.04 13.91
CA SER A 337 -1.93 17.31 14.57
C SER A 337 -1.56 17.04 16.02
N GLU A 338 -2.52 17.19 16.94
CA GLU A 338 -2.27 16.99 18.38
C GLU A 338 -1.93 15.54 18.74
N SER A 339 -2.39 14.56 17.94
CA SER A 339 -2.03 13.14 18.12
C SER A 339 -0.53 12.89 17.99
N LEU A 340 0.22 13.78 17.35
CA LEU A 340 1.67 13.71 17.23
C LEU A 340 2.40 13.92 18.56
N ASN A 341 1.74 14.52 19.56
CA ASN A 341 2.30 14.58 20.92
C ASN A 341 2.49 13.19 21.51
N ASN A 342 1.67 12.20 21.13
CA ASN A 342 1.75 10.83 21.65
C ASN A 342 3.09 10.15 21.27
N ILE A 343 3.74 10.60 20.19
CA ILE A 343 5.05 10.13 19.75
C ILE A 343 6.18 11.13 20.09
N GLY A 344 5.93 12.09 20.98
CA GLY A 344 6.92 13.06 21.45
C GLY A 344 7.24 14.19 20.44
N MET A 345 6.39 14.39 19.42
CA MET A 345 6.54 15.48 18.47
C MET A 345 5.68 16.68 18.85
N THR A 346 6.35 17.74 19.30
CA THR A 346 5.72 19.03 19.59
C THR A 346 5.50 19.83 18.30
N GLN A 347 4.58 20.80 18.34
CA GLN A 347 4.34 21.70 17.23
C GLN A 347 5.60 22.46 16.79
N GLU A 348 6.44 22.89 17.74
CA GLU A 348 7.71 23.56 17.45
C GLU A 348 8.68 22.66 16.66
N LYS A 349 8.85 21.40 17.09
CA LYS A 349 9.70 20.42 16.38
C LYS A 349 9.18 20.16 14.97
N PHE A 350 7.86 20.00 14.82
CA PHE A 350 7.22 19.77 13.52
C PHE A 350 7.45 20.93 12.55
N LEU A 351 7.28 22.17 13.02
CA LEU A 351 7.47 23.37 12.21
C LEU A 351 8.94 23.56 11.85
N THR A 352 9.84 23.34 12.80
CA THR A 352 11.30 23.40 12.57
C THR A 352 11.74 22.37 11.53
N ASP A 353 11.27 21.12 11.63
CA ASP A 353 11.51 20.06 10.63
C ASP A 353 11.00 20.47 9.23
N THR A 354 9.79 21.02 9.17
CA THR A 354 9.18 21.45 7.90
C THR A 354 9.99 22.56 7.24
N LEU A 355 10.36 23.61 7.98
CA LEU A 355 11.14 24.74 7.46
C LEU A 355 12.55 24.31 7.06
N TYR A 356 13.21 23.51 7.90
CA TYR A 356 14.54 22.98 7.62
C TYR A 356 14.56 22.21 6.28
N TRP A 357 13.62 21.29 6.09
CA TRP A 357 13.58 20.49 4.86
C TRP A 357 13.17 21.29 3.64
N GLN A 358 12.29 22.29 3.78
CA GLN A 358 12.00 23.23 2.70
C GLN A 358 13.30 23.89 2.22
N ASP A 359 14.13 24.43 3.12
CA ASP A 359 15.39 25.07 2.74
C ASP A 359 16.40 24.07 2.14
N GLN A 360 16.60 22.91 2.79
CA GLN A 360 17.58 21.92 2.32
C GLN A 360 17.23 21.34 0.95
N VAL A 361 15.96 21.06 0.70
CA VAL A 361 15.51 20.49 -0.58
C VAL A 361 15.77 21.47 -1.72
N HIS A 362 15.50 22.77 -1.53
CA HIS A 362 15.82 23.80 -2.53
C HIS A 362 17.32 23.87 -2.81
N GLU A 363 18.16 23.85 -1.78
CA GLU A 363 19.62 23.88 -1.95
C GLU A 363 20.16 22.62 -2.64
N TYR A 364 19.72 21.42 -2.23
CA TYR A 364 20.14 20.18 -2.88
C TYR A 364 19.75 20.14 -4.36
N TRP A 365 18.53 20.55 -4.70
CA TRP A 365 18.08 20.56 -6.08
C TRP A 365 18.86 21.56 -6.94
N ARG A 366 19.15 22.75 -6.39
CA ARG A 366 19.99 23.76 -7.02
C ARG A 366 21.42 23.22 -7.27
N LEU A 367 22.00 22.50 -6.31
CA LEU A 367 23.34 21.90 -6.44
C LEU A 367 23.37 20.76 -7.45
N MET A 368 22.34 19.91 -7.47
CA MET A 368 22.24 18.83 -8.47
C MET A 368 22.07 19.37 -9.89
N ASN A 369 21.50 20.58 -10.04
CA ASN A 369 21.26 21.24 -11.32
C ASN A 369 20.48 20.34 -12.31
N VAL A 370 19.46 19.66 -11.79
CA VAL A 370 18.58 18.77 -12.55
C VAL A 370 17.18 19.38 -12.67
N ASN A 371 16.50 19.10 -13.78
CA ASN A 371 15.10 19.47 -13.94
C ASN A 371 14.23 18.73 -12.91
N GLU A 372 13.21 19.38 -12.36
CA GLU A 372 12.24 18.78 -11.42
C GLU A 372 11.58 17.50 -11.96
N SER A 373 11.37 17.39 -13.27
CA SER A 373 10.81 16.19 -13.90
C SER A 373 11.84 15.09 -14.20
N ALA A 374 13.13 15.32 -13.88
CA ALA A 374 14.19 14.35 -14.12
C ALA A 374 14.18 13.23 -13.06
N ILE A 375 13.72 13.51 -11.85
CA ILE A 375 13.62 12.53 -10.78
C ILE A 375 12.14 12.27 -10.54
N ARG A 376 11.77 10.99 -10.35
CA ARG A 376 10.37 10.60 -10.08
C ARG A 376 10.25 9.77 -8.81
N ASN A 377 11.08 8.73 -8.70
CA ASN A 377 11.07 7.82 -7.56
C ASN A 377 12.17 8.26 -6.59
N ILE A 378 11.79 8.56 -5.35
CA ILE A 378 12.74 8.90 -4.29
C ILE A 378 12.49 7.98 -3.11
N MET A 379 13.56 7.55 -2.45
CA MET A 379 13.50 6.79 -1.22
C MET A 379 14.20 7.59 -0.13
N ASP A 380 13.43 8.00 0.88
CA ASP A 380 13.98 8.58 2.10
C ASP A 380 14.17 7.45 3.11
N MET A 381 15.42 7.05 3.32
CA MET A 381 15.75 5.87 4.10
C MET A 381 15.60 6.07 5.62
N ASN A 382 15.46 7.32 6.07
CA ASN A 382 15.25 7.70 7.46
C ASN A 382 14.42 8.98 7.51
N ALA A 383 13.13 8.83 7.20
CA ALA A 383 12.25 9.95 6.96
C ALA A 383 11.89 10.74 8.22
N LEU A 384 12.14 10.18 9.42
CA LEU A 384 11.71 10.75 10.69
C LEU A 384 10.21 11.14 10.62
N TYR A 385 9.91 12.44 10.47
CA TYR A 385 8.55 12.98 10.41
C TYR A 385 8.05 13.28 8.99
N GLY A 386 8.82 12.96 7.95
CA GLY A 386 8.46 13.14 6.55
C GLY A 386 8.64 14.57 6.02
N GLY A 387 9.49 15.39 6.67
CA GLY A 387 9.73 16.78 6.25
C GLY A 387 10.32 16.90 4.86
N PHE A 388 11.26 16.00 4.52
CA PHE A 388 11.84 15.92 3.20
C PHE A 388 10.77 15.68 2.12
N ALA A 389 9.91 14.69 2.27
CA ALA A 389 8.84 14.43 1.31
C ALA A 389 7.78 15.55 1.27
N ALA A 390 7.47 16.18 2.40
CA ALA A 390 6.56 17.33 2.44
C ALA A 390 7.12 18.53 1.64
N ALA A 391 8.42 18.79 1.73
CA ALA A 391 9.10 19.84 0.96
C ALA A 391 9.09 19.56 -0.55
N LEU A 392 9.02 18.28 -0.94
CA LEU A 392 8.93 17.83 -2.34
C LEU A 392 7.50 17.81 -2.90
N SER A 393 6.49 18.15 -2.10
CA SER A 393 5.07 17.91 -2.44
C SER A 393 4.55 18.64 -3.68
N THR A 394 5.19 19.73 -4.08
CA THR A 394 4.84 20.48 -5.30
C THR A 394 5.52 19.94 -6.56
N TRP A 395 6.51 19.05 -6.41
CA TRP A 395 7.22 18.46 -7.53
C TRP A 395 6.55 17.15 -7.99
N PRO A 396 6.75 16.75 -9.26
CA PRO A 396 6.16 15.54 -9.81
C PRO A 396 6.90 14.28 -9.34
N VAL A 397 7.22 14.18 -8.05
CA VAL A 397 7.90 13.03 -7.44
C VAL A 397 6.95 12.23 -6.56
N TRP A 398 7.35 11.01 -6.22
CA TRP A 398 6.79 10.30 -5.07
C TRP A 398 7.94 9.82 -4.19
N VAL A 399 7.72 9.85 -2.89
CA VAL A 399 8.74 9.51 -1.90
C VAL A 399 8.26 8.30 -1.11
N MET A 400 9.06 7.23 -1.11
CA MET A 400 8.95 6.17 -0.13
C MET A 400 9.62 6.65 1.16
N ASN A 401 8.83 6.99 2.17
CA ASN A 401 9.33 7.42 3.47
C ASN A 401 9.56 6.20 4.37
N VAL A 402 10.81 5.91 4.72
CA VAL A 402 11.14 4.75 5.56
C VAL A 402 11.44 5.20 6.97
N VAL A 403 10.83 4.52 7.94
CA VAL A 403 11.20 4.59 9.36
C VAL A 403 11.94 3.30 9.72
N PRO A 404 13.25 3.35 10.02
CA PRO A 404 14.00 2.14 10.34
C PRO A 404 13.44 1.43 11.58
N ALA A 405 13.37 0.10 11.55
CA ALA A 405 12.82 -0.72 12.65
C ALA A 405 13.60 -0.60 13.98
N THR A 406 14.82 -0.05 13.94
CA THR A 406 15.69 0.20 15.10
C THR A 406 15.54 1.60 15.69
N THR A 407 14.68 2.44 15.14
CA THR A 407 14.46 3.83 15.56
C THR A 407 13.08 4.01 16.19
N ASN A 408 12.84 5.19 16.77
CA ASN A 408 11.55 5.52 17.33
C ASN A 408 10.45 5.48 16.26
N ASP A 409 9.29 4.96 16.64
CA ASP A 409 8.12 4.95 15.78
C ASP A 409 7.64 6.38 15.50
N THR A 410 7.92 6.83 14.29
CA THR A 410 7.54 8.16 13.77
C THR A 410 6.65 8.04 12.54
N LEU A 411 6.28 6.82 12.14
CA LEU A 411 5.60 6.59 10.87
C LEU A 411 4.17 7.11 10.89
N SER A 412 3.52 7.14 12.05
CA SER A 412 2.21 7.78 12.22
C SER A 412 2.23 9.26 11.81
N ALA A 413 3.33 9.99 12.08
CA ALA A 413 3.49 11.38 11.67
C ALA A 413 3.45 11.57 10.15
N ILE A 414 4.13 10.68 9.43
CA ILE A 414 4.19 10.68 7.97
C ILE A 414 2.77 10.51 7.40
N TYR A 415 2.00 9.55 7.92
CA TYR A 415 0.63 9.31 7.47
C TYR A 415 -0.36 10.41 7.89
N GLU A 416 -0.14 11.08 9.02
CA GLU A 416 -0.93 12.24 9.41
C GLU A 416 -0.70 13.43 8.48
N ARG A 417 0.53 13.63 7.98
CA ARG A 417 0.85 14.60 6.91
C ARG A 417 0.25 14.24 5.54
N GLY A 418 -0.32 13.04 5.38
CA GLY A 418 -0.88 12.56 4.10
C GLY A 418 0.17 12.00 3.14
N LEU A 419 1.32 11.60 3.68
CA LEU A 419 2.43 10.98 2.96
C LEU A 419 2.37 9.46 3.15
N ILE A 420 2.98 8.72 2.22
CA ILE A 420 3.11 7.26 2.32
C ILE A 420 4.50 6.87 2.83
N GLY A 421 4.55 5.80 3.61
CA GLY A 421 5.80 5.25 4.12
C GLY A 421 5.64 3.85 4.69
N ALA A 422 6.75 3.24 5.11
CA ALA A 422 6.77 1.91 5.71
C ALA A 422 7.88 1.78 6.77
N PHE A 423 7.67 0.90 7.75
CA PHE A 423 8.78 0.40 8.56
C PHE A 423 9.67 -0.50 7.71
N HIS A 424 10.98 -0.51 7.97
CA HIS A 424 11.90 -1.44 7.31
C HIS A 424 13.15 -1.74 8.17
N ASP A 425 13.68 -2.97 8.11
CA ASP A 425 14.86 -3.46 8.84
C ASP A 425 16.06 -3.70 7.90
N TRP A 426 16.49 -2.63 7.21
CA TRP A 426 17.54 -2.59 6.17
C TRP A 426 18.45 -3.84 6.03
#